data_AF-H2L4U6-F1
#
_entry.id   AF-H2L4U6-F1
#
_cell.length_a   1.000
_cell.length_b   1.000
_cell.length_c   1.000
_cell.angle_alpha   90.00
_cell.angle_beta   90.00
_cell.angle_gamma   90.00
#
_symmetry.space_group_name_H-M   'P 1'
#
loop_
_entity.id
_entity.type
_entity.pdbx_description
1 polymer ?
#
loop_
_entity_poly.entity_id
_entity_poly.type
_entity_poly.pdbx_seq_one_letter_code
_entity_poly.pdbx_strand_id
1 'polypeptide(L)'
;MSSPEIASLSWGHMKVKGCSSSYKDCKVWPGGSRAWDWRETGTNVPPSTLDFVKQKGVDVQVFQTEKAVAEYNKMAAQGAKVGGVFHSTC
;
A
#
# COMPACT_ATOMS: atom_id res chain seq x y z
N MET A 1 13.17 -6.54 9.14
CA MET A 1 11.77 -7.00 8.99
C MET A 1 11.40 -6.96 7.51
N SER A 2 10.65 -7.95 7.03
CA SER A 2 10.19 -8.07 5.63
C SER A 2 8.89 -7.32 5.40
N SER A 3 8.61 -6.95 4.15
CA SER A 3 7.30 -6.41 3.75
C SER A 3 6.26 -7.53 3.72
N PRO A 4 5.09 -7.36 4.35
CA PRO A 4 4.06 -8.39 4.38
C PRO A 4 3.36 -8.48 3.02
N GLU A 5 2.95 -9.68 2.63
CA GLU A 5 2.19 -9.95 1.40
C GLU A 5 0.72 -9.49 1.56
N ILE A 6 0.14 -8.88 0.52
CA ILE A 6 -1.30 -8.65 0.45
C ILE A 6 -1.95 -9.93 -0.08
N ALA A 7 -2.63 -10.65 0.81
CA ALA A 7 -3.15 -11.99 0.56
C ALA A 7 -4.42 -11.98 -0.30
N SER A 8 -5.24 -10.93 -0.21
CA SER A 8 -6.43 -10.78 -1.05
C SER A 8 -6.86 -9.32 -1.18
N LEU A 9 -7.40 -8.97 -2.35
CA LEU A 9 -8.04 -7.70 -2.65
C LEU A 9 -9.43 -7.96 -3.26
N SER A 10 -10.43 -7.27 -2.75
CA SER A 10 -11.79 -7.18 -3.31
C SER A 10 -12.37 -5.80 -2.98
N TRP A 11 -13.49 -5.43 -3.61
CA TRP A 11 -14.13 -4.13 -3.39
C TRP A 11 -14.40 -3.88 -1.90
N GLY A 12 -13.79 -2.84 -1.33
CA GLY A 12 -13.96 -2.48 0.08
C GLY A 12 -13.36 -3.46 1.09
N HIS A 13 -12.51 -4.41 0.66
CA HIS A 13 -11.97 -5.43 1.55
C HIS A 13 -10.59 -5.93 1.10
N MET A 14 -9.61 -5.81 1.99
CA MET A 14 -8.21 -6.19 1.83
C MET A 14 -7.75 -7.05 3.00
N LYS A 15 -6.89 -8.05 2.74
CA LYS A 15 -6.23 -8.85 3.79
C LYS A 15 -4.72 -8.83 3.59
N VAL A 16 -4.00 -8.64 4.69
CA VAL A 16 -2.54 -8.67 4.74
C VAL A 16 -2.09 -9.90 5.52
N LYS A 17 -1.14 -10.64 4.98
CA LYS A 17 -0.61 -11.86 5.59
C LYS A 17 0.02 -11.55 6.96
N GLY A 18 -0.33 -12.35 7.96
CA GLY A 18 0.12 -12.13 9.34
C GLY A 18 -0.72 -11.10 10.12
N CYS A 19 -1.74 -10.50 9.51
CA CYS A 19 -2.76 -9.74 10.22
C CYS A 19 -4.04 -10.56 10.39
N SER A 20 -4.61 -10.56 11.59
CA SER A 20 -5.89 -11.23 11.89
C SER A 20 -7.10 -10.44 11.39
N SER A 21 -6.96 -9.13 11.22
CA SER A 21 -8.03 -8.24 10.77
C SER A 21 -7.97 -8.01 9.25
N SER A 22 -9.13 -7.96 8.62
CA SER A 22 -9.25 -7.36 7.29
C SER A 22 -9.35 -5.84 7.39
N TYR A 23 -8.99 -5.18 6.30
CA TYR A 23 -9.07 -3.74 6.15
C TYR A 23 -10.04 -3.39 5.04
N LYS A 24 -10.66 -2.21 5.10
CA LYS A 24 -11.23 -1.61 3.89
C LYS A 24 -10.08 -1.12 3.03
N ASP A 25 -9.37 -0.11 3.52
CA ASP A 25 -8.19 0.48 2.91
C ASP A 25 -7.02 0.34 3.88
N CYS A 26 -5.79 0.18 3.37
CA CYS A 26 -4.65 -0.07 4.24
C CYS A 26 -3.36 0.60 3.79
N LYS A 27 -2.49 0.82 4.78
CA LYS A 27 -1.08 1.13 4.63
C LYS A 27 -0.27 -0.10 5.03
N VAL A 28 0.77 -0.41 4.28
CA VAL A 28 1.68 -1.54 4.54
C VAL A 28 3.13 -1.07 4.43
N TRP A 29 4.03 -1.67 5.21
CA TRP A 29 5.45 -1.34 5.24
C TRP A 29 6.26 -2.53 5.78
N PRO A 30 7.60 -2.52 5.67
CA PRO A 30 8.42 -3.56 6.25
C PRO A 30 8.14 -3.74 7.76
N GLY A 31 7.60 -4.90 8.13
CA GLY A 31 7.25 -5.23 9.51
C GLY A 31 5.80 -4.95 9.93
N GLY A 32 4.91 -4.42 9.08
CA GLY A 32 3.53 -4.22 9.52
C GLY A 32 2.54 -3.67 8.50
N SER A 33 1.30 -3.52 8.98
CA SER A 33 0.19 -2.93 8.25
C SER A 33 -0.78 -2.23 9.20
N ARG A 34 -1.56 -1.28 8.69
CA ARG A 34 -2.60 -0.57 9.44
C ARG A 34 -3.73 -0.13 8.49
N ALA A 35 -4.94 -0.02 9.04
CA ALA A 35 -6.04 0.63 8.36
C ALA A 35 -5.69 2.06 7.93
N TRP A 36 -6.17 2.45 6.76
CA TRP A 36 -6.13 3.83 6.28
C TRP A 36 -7.54 4.39 6.24
N ASP A 37 -7.76 5.52 6.91
CA ASP A 37 -8.96 6.34 6.69
C ASP A 37 -8.62 7.46 5.70
N TRP A 38 -9.09 7.33 4.46
CA TRP A 38 -8.91 8.35 3.44
C TRP A 38 -9.76 9.60 3.70
N ARG A 39 -10.76 9.55 4.58
CA ARG A 39 -11.59 10.72 4.88
C ARG A 39 -10.78 11.82 5.57
N GLU A 40 -9.65 11.46 6.18
CA GLU A 40 -8.73 12.42 6.81
C GLU A 40 -7.95 13.24 5.77
N THR A 41 -7.53 12.64 4.65
CA THR A 41 -6.53 13.24 3.75
C THR A 41 -6.91 13.20 2.26
N GLY A 42 -8.05 12.60 1.92
CA GLY A 42 -8.41 12.25 0.55
C GLY A 42 -7.62 11.06 -0.01
N THR A 43 -8.01 10.64 -1.22
CA THR A 43 -7.36 9.57 -1.99
C THR A 43 -6.47 10.09 -3.12
N ASN A 44 -6.52 11.40 -3.39
CA ASN A 44 -5.72 12.03 -4.42
C ASN A 44 -4.22 11.93 -4.10
N VAL A 45 -3.41 11.87 -5.14
CA VAL A 45 -1.95 11.90 -5.03
C VAL A 45 -1.44 13.21 -5.66
N PRO A 46 -1.37 14.32 -4.90
CA PRO A 46 -0.83 15.57 -5.39
C PRO A 46 0.62 15.43 -5.87
N PRO A 47 1.05 16.20 -6.89
CA PRO A 47 2.45 16.23 -7.30
C PRO A 47 3.42 16.54 -6.15
N SER A 48 3.04 17.44 -5.23
CA SER A 48 3.83 17.77 -4.04
C SER A 48 4.10 16.58 -3.12
N THR A 49 3.15 15.62 -3.04
CA THR A 49 3.35 14.37 -2.30
C THR A 49 4.42 13.51 -2.98
N LEU A 50 4.41 13.41 -4.31
CA LEU A 50 5.42 12.67 -5.06
C LEU A 50 6.80 13.31 -4.93
N ASP A 51 6.87 14.63 -5.01
CA ASP A 51 8.12 15.37 -4.86
C ASP A 51 8.70 15.19 -3.46
N PHE A 52 7.86 15.27 -2.42
CA PHE A 52 8.28 15.00 -1.05
C PHE A 52 8.86 13.60 -0.88
N VAL A 53 8.21 12.56 -1.42
CA VAL A 53 8.69 11.17 -1.32
C VAL A 53 10.01 11.00 -2.08
N LYS A 54 10.13 11.55 -3.29
CA LYS A 54 11.36 11.53 -4.09
C LYS A 54 12.52 12.25 -3.39
N GLN A 55 12.27 13.41 -2.78
CA GLN A 55 13.27 14.16 -2.01
C GLN A 55 13.79 13.38 -0.80
N LYS A 56 13.01 12.44 -0.26
CA LYS A 56 13.44 11.53 0.80
C LYS A 56 14.24 10.32 0.28
N GLY A 57 14.53 10.26 -1.02
CA GLY A 57 15.28 9.17 -1.64
C GLY A 57 14.48 7.88 -1.80
N VAL A 58 13.15 7.98 -1.81
CA VAL A 58 12.25 6.82 -1.97
C VAL A 58 11.73 6.80 -3.41
N ASP A 59 11.89 5.66 -4.08
CA ASP A 59 11.26 5.42 -5.38
C ASP A 59 9.74 5.29 -5.21
N VAL A 60 8.97 6.00 -6.05
CA VAL A 60 7.52 6.12 -5.91
C VAL A 60 6.82 5.74 -7.21
N GLN A 61 5.85 4.85 -7.09
CA GLN A 61 5.02 4.39 -8.19
C GLN A 61 3.55 4.59 -7.85
N VAL A 62 2.76 5.07 -8.81
CA VAL A 62 1.32 5.30 -8.66
C VAL A 62 0.60 4.48 -9.71
N PHE A 63 -0.32 3.63 -9.27
CA PHE A 63 -1.12 2.76 -10.13
C PHE A 63 -2.56 2.67 -9.62
N GLN A 64 -3.45 2.15 -10.46
CA GLN A 64 -4.72 1.60 -9.99
C GLN A 64 -4.45 0.44 -9.03
N THR A 65 -5.30 0.28 -8.02
CA THR A 65 -5.07 -0.58 -6.85
C THR A 65 -4.74 -2.04 -7.18
N GLU A 66 -5.39 -2.67 -8.17
CA GLU A 66 -5.09 -4.07 -8.52
C GLU A 66 -3.66 -4.20 -9.05
N LYS A 67 -3.26 -3.29 -9.95
CA LYS A 67 -1.89 -3.23 -10.45
C LYS A 67 -0.90 -2.88 -9.34
N ALA A 68 -1.26 -1.96 -8.45
CA ALA A 68 -0.43 -1.59 -7.30
C ALA A 68 -0.17 -2.80 -6.39
N VAL A 69 -1.21 -3.59 -6.09
CA VAL A 69 -1.09 -4.80 -5.26
C VAL A 69 -0.21 -5.85 -5.95
N ALA A 70 -0.38 -6.04 -7.26
CA ALA A 70 0.44 -6.98 -8.03
C ALA A 70 1.94 -6.60 -8.01
N GLU A 71 2.27 -5.33 -8.29
CA GLU A 71 3.66 -4.86 -8.24
C GLU A 71 4.23 -4.88 -6.82
N TYR A 72 3.44 -4.48 -5.82
CA TYR A 72 3.84 -4.56 -4.42
C TYR A 72 4.20 -5.99 -4.00
N ASN A 73 3.34 -6.97 -4.28
CA ASN A 73 3.58 -8.37 -3.92
C ASN A 73 4.78 -8.95 -4.67
N LYS A 74 4.97 -8.59 -5.95
CA LYS A 74 6.16 -8.98 -6.72
C LYS A 74 7.45 -8.45 -6.08
N MET A 75 7.50 -7.18 -5.69
CA MET A 75 8.65 -6.60 -5.01
C MET A 75 8.89 -7.22 -3.62
N ALA A 76 7.82 -7.42 -2.84
CA ALA A 76 7.89 -8.06 -1.53
C ALA A 76 8.42 -9.49 -1.62
N ALA A 77 7.98 -10.27 -2.62
CA ALA A 77 8.46 -11.63 -2.88
C ALA A 77 9.95 -11.68 -3.27
N GLN A 78 10.45 -10.63 -3.92
CA GLN A 78 11.88 -10.47 -4.22
C GLN A 78 12.72 -10.03 -3.00
N GLY A 79 12.09 -9.82 -1.84
CA GLY A 79 12.76 -9.38 -0.61
C GLY A 79 13.02 -7.87 -0.56
N ALA A 80 12.45 -7.09 -1.47
CA ALA A 80 12.58 -5.64 -1.44
C ALA A 80 11.85 -5.05 -0.22
N LYS A 81 12.41 -3.96 0.33
CA LYS A 81 11.76 -3.17 1.39
C LYS A 81 10.74 -2.23 0.76
N VAL A 82 9.55 -2.75 0.52
CA VAL A 82 8.46 -2.01 -0.13
C VAL A 82 7.38 -1.63 0.89
N GLY A 83 6.81 -0.44 0.72
CA GLY A 83 5.62 0.01 1.42
C GLY A 83 4.57 0.51 0.43
N GLY A 84 3.34 0.65 0.87
CA GLY A 84 2.25 1.08 0.00
C GLY A 84 1.04 1.56 0.78
N VAL A 85 0.24 2.39 0.10
CA VAL A 85 -1.03 2.92 0.59
C VAL A 85 -2.08 2.55 -0.47
N PHE A 86 -3.10 1.81 -0.08
CA PHE A 86 -4.04 1.18 -1.00
C PHE A 86 -5.47 1.58 -0.66
N HIS A 87 -6.19 2.04 -1.69
CA HIS A 87 -7.62 2.32 -1.64
C HIS A 87 -8.38 1.28 -2.46
N SER A 88 -9.32 0.57 -1.83
CA SER A 88 -10.00 -0.62 -2.37
C SER A 88 -11.34 -0.33 -3.05
N THR A 89 -11.75 0.93 -3.09
CA THR A 89 -13.00 1.39 -3.72
C THR A 89 -12.70 2.49 -4.72
N CYS A 90 -13.69 2.88 -5.53
CA CYS A 90 -13.67 4.09 -6.36
C CYS A 90 -14.82 5.00 -5.97
#